data_AF-A0A2A5WHE6-F1
#
_entry.id   AF-A0A2A5WHE6-F1
#
_cell.length_a   1.000
_cell.length_b   1.000
_cell.length_c   1.000
_cell.angle_alpha   90.00
_cell.angle_beta   90.00
_cell.angle_gamma   90.00
#
_symmetry.space_group_name_H-M   'P 1'
#
loop_
_entity.id
_entity.type
_entity.pdbx_description
1 polymer ?
#
loop_
_entity_poly.entity_id
_entity_poly.type
_entity_poly.pdbx_seq_one_letter_code
_entity_poly.pdbx_strand_id
1 'polypeptide(L)'
;SLKTNKRAVRFDESAGVIDSMKRGDWTQHPWEPDILDRFSQQQQLRLTLIGAAEPPETLEFRVVDGPKVSDKRWQRLPNEVIDTPLGQISTVKYRAVHTNPDKRASEIWLAPELDYLMVKTIHVERSSTVKVAIKSLNWLDGA
;
A
#
# COMPACT_ATOMS: atom_id res chain seq x y z
N SER A 1 8.93 15.52 14.49
CA SER A 1 7.96 16.15 13.58
C SER A 1 7.74 15.26 12.37
N LEU A 2 6.50 15.11 11.90
CA LEU A 2 6.22 14.46 10.61
C LEU A 2 6.78 15.37 9.51
N LYS A 3 7.75 14.90 8.72
CA LYS A 3 8.28 15.68 7.59
C LYS A 3 7.29 15.61 6.42
N THR A 4 6.61 16.71 6.15
CA THR A 4 5.80 16.86 4.93
C THR A 4 6.75 16.98 3.73
N ASN A 5 6.77 15.97 2.87
CA ASN A 5 7.51 16.03 1.61
C ASN A 5 6.51 16.35 0.49
N LYS A 6 6.78 17.41 -0.29
CA LYS A 6 5.98 17.71 -1.50
C LYS A 6 6.07 16.53 -2.47
N ARG A 7 4.91 15.95 -2.82
CA ARG A 7 4.78 14.84 -3.77
C ARG A 7 3.52 15.03 -4.60
N ALA A 8 3.58 14.64 -5.87
CA ALA A 8 2.44 14.60 -6.78
C ALA A 8 2.75 13.61 -7.90
N VAL A 9 1.71 13.01 -8.47
CA VAL A 9 1.82 12.23 -9.71
C VAL A 9 0.71 12.70 -10.63
N ARG A 10 1.01 12.84 -11.93
CA ARG A 10 0.05 13.18 -12.98
C ARG A 10 0.19 12.14 -14.08
N PHE A 11 -0.94 11.56 -14.46
CA PHE A 11 -1.03 10.61 -15.56
C PHE A 11 -1.63 11.34 -16.76
N ASP A 12 -0.87 11.43 -17.85
CA ASP A 12 -1.35 11.97 -19.12
C ASP A 12 -1.20 10.88 -20.19
N GLU A 13 -2.23 10.05 -20.28
CA GLU A 13 -2.30 8.96 -21.26
C GLU A 13 -2.27 9.50 -22.70
N SER A 14 -2.89 10.65 -22.95
CA SER A 14 -2.95 11.26 -24.28
C SER A 14 -1.57 11.71 -24.79
N ALA A 15 -0.74 12.23 -23.88
CA ALA A 15 0.63 12.60 -24.15
C ALA A 15 1.62 11.44 -23.97
N GLY A 16 1.15 10.27 -23.49
CA GLY A 16 1.97 9.09 -23.28
C GLY A 16 3.00 9.24 -22.15
N VAL A 17 2.71 10.06 -21.13
CA VAL A 17 3.66 10.35 -20.04
C VAL A 17 3.05 10.28 -18.64
N ILE A 18 3.94 10.08 -17.65
CA ILE A 18 3.64 10.19 -16.22
C ILE A 18 4.64 11.15 -15.60
N ASP A 19 4.14 12.29 -15.09
CA ASP A 19 4.95 13.24 -14.35
C ASP A 19 4.89 12.92 -12.84
N SER A 20 6.04 12.74 -12.21
CA SER A 20 6.16 12.39 -10.80
C SER A 20 7.06 13.39 -10.07
N MET A 21 6.50 14.06 -9.07
CA MET A 21 7.21 15.03 -8.22
C MET A 21 7.62 14.41 -6.90
N LYS A 22 8.88 14.63 -6.51
CA LYS A 22 9.37 14.25 -5.18
C LYS A 22 10.29 15.33 -4.61
N ARG A 23 9.94 15.84 -3.43
CA ARG A 23 10.64 16.95 -2.76
C ARG A 23 10.72 18.23 -3.60
N GLY A 24 9.79 18.42 -4.53
CA GLY A 24 9.72 19.59 -5.41
C GLY A 24 10.30 19.35 -6.80
N ASP A 25 11.08 18.29 -6.99
CA ASP A 25 11.70 17.97 -8.28
C ASP A 25 10.76 17.12 -9.12
N TRP A 26 10.46 17.58 -10.33
CA TRP A 26 9.67 16.85 -11.32
C TRP A 26 10.55 15.93 -12.16
N THR A 27 10.04 14.74 -12.40
CA THR A 27 10.62 13.77 -13.33
C THR A 27 9.51 13.20 -14.20
N GLN A 28 9.81 12.88 -15.44
CA GLN A 28 8.87 12.33 -16.40
C GLN A 28 9.25 10.89 -16.73
N HIS A 29 8.24 10.03 -16.83
CA HIS A 29 8.35 8.63 -17.23
C HIS A 29 7.42 8.37 -18.42
N PRO A 30 7.70 7.37 -19.26
CA PRO A 30 6.74 6.88 -20.22
C PRO A 30 5.46 6.41 -19.51
N TRP A 31 4.31 6.65 -20.13
CA TRP A 31 3.06 6.07 -19.67
C TRP A 31 3.01 4.58 -19.97
N GLU A 32 2.59 3.82 -18.96
CA GLU A 32 2.25 2.39 -19.06
C GLU A 32 1.02 2.14 -18.17
N PRO A 33 0.05 1.32 -18.61
CA PRO A 33 -1.23 1.14 -17.92
C PRO A 33 -1.11 0.47 -16.54
N ASP A 34 0.00 -0.21 -16.26
CA ASP A 34 0.26 -0.93 -15.02
C ASP A 34 1.07 -0.12 -13.98
N ILE A 35 1.49 1.11 -14.32
CA ILE A 35 2.20 1.99 -13.40
C ILE A 35 1.21 2.74 -12.51
N LEU A 36 1.34 2.53 -11.21
CA LEU A 36 0.51 3.15 -10.18
C LEU A 36 1.29 4.23 -9.42
N ASP A 37 0.57 5.18 -8.84
CA ASP A 37 1.12 5.95 -7.73
C ASP A 37 0.95 5.19 -6.40
N ARG A 38 1.53 5.73 -5.32
CA ARG A 38 1.53 5.07 -4.00
C ARG A 38 0.15 4.91 -3.36
N PHE A 39 -0.78 5.83 -3.63
CA PHE A 39 -2.15 5.75 -3.15
C PHE A 39 -2.95 4.76 -4.01
N SER A 40 -2.85 4.87 -5.33
CA SER A 40 -3.48 3.95 -6.27
C SER A 40 -3.05 2.50 -6.04
N GLN A 41 -1.79 2.26 -5.67
CA GLN A 41 -1.29 0.95 -5.24
C GLN A 41 -2.03 0.35 -4.03
N GLN A 42 -2.48 1.17 -3.07
CA GLN A 42 -3.26 0.66 -1.94
C GLN A 42 -4.66 0.23 -2.36
N GLN A 43 -5.28 0.96 -3.28
CA GLN A 43 -6.60 0.58 -3.81
C GLN A 43 -6.51 -0.64 -4.72
N GLN A 44 -5.52 -0.69 -5.61
CA GLN A 44 -5.31 -1.84 -6.49
C GLN A 44 -5.09 -3.13 -5.68
N LEU A 45 -4.35 -3.05 -4.58
CA LEU A 45 -4.18 -4.18 -3.67
C LEU A 45 -5.54 -4.70 -3.15
N ARG A 46 -6.43 -3.81 -2.71
CA ARG A 46 -7.78 -4.20 -2.26
C ARG A 46 -8.60 -4.82 -3.38
N LEU A 47 -8.63 -4.17 -4.56
CA LEU A 47 -9.36 -4.68 -5.72
C LEU A 47 -8.88 -6.06 -6.15
N THR A 48 -7.56 -6.30 -6.13
CA THR A 48 -6.99 -7.63 -6.43
C THR A 48 -7.47 -8.68 -5.43
N LEU A 49 -7.59 -8.35 -4.15
CA LEU A 49 -8.07 -9.29 -3.13
C LEU A 49 -9.59 -9.52 -3.22
N ILE A 50 -10.37 -8.46 -3.47
CA ILE A 50 -11.83 -8.54 -3.66
C ILE A 50 -12.18 -9.42 -4.87
N GLY A 51 -11.40 -9.31 -5.96
CA GLY A 51 -11.63 -10.06 -7.19
C GLY A 51 -11.08 -11.48 -7.20
N ALA A 52 -10.30 -11.88 -6.18
CA ALA A 52 -9.69 -13.20 -6.12
C ALA A 52 -10.59 -14.19 -5.37
N ALA A 53 -10.66 -15.44 -5.83
CA ALA A 53 -11.37 -16.51 -5.11
C ALA A 53 -10.75 -16.77 -3.73
N GLU A 54 -9.42 -16.65 -3.64
CA GLU A 54 -8.63 -16.74 -2.41
C GLU A 54 -7.48 -15.72 -2.49
N PRO A 55 -7.02 -15.15 -1.36
CA PRO A 55 -5.90 -14.22 -1.37
C PRO A 55 -4.64 -14.87 -1.98
N PRO A 56 -4.00 -14.26 -3.00
CA PRO A 56 -2.87 -14.87 -3.68
C PRO A 56 -1.64 -14.92 -2.77
N GLU A 57 -0.77 -15.90 -3.00
CA GLU A 57 0.49 -16.05 -2.25
C GLU A 57 1.43 -14.85 -2.45
N THR A 58 1.38 -14.22 -3.61
CA THR A 58 2.17 -13.05 -3.93
C THR A 58 1.31 -11.95 -4.55
N LEU A 59 1.72 -10.70 -4.32
CA LEU A 59 1.18 -9.54 -5.01
C LEU A 59 2.35 -8.73 -5.57
N GLU A 60 2.18 -8.17 -6.77
CA GLU A 60 3.19 -7.35 -7.44
C GLU A 60 2.54 -6.12 -8.08
N PHE A 61 3.16 -4.96 -7.89
CA PHE A 61 2.69 -3.68 -8.44
C PHE A 61 3.88 -2.86 -8.91
N ARG A 62 3.76 -2.18 -10.04
CA ARG A 62 4.74 -1.18 -10.48
C ARG A 62 4.32 0.19 -9.97
N VAL A 63 5.22 0.84 -9.23
CA VAL A 63 4.89 2.11 -8.56
C VAL A 63 5.89 3.19 -8.91
N VAL A 64 5.38 4.33 -9.40
CA VAL A 64 6.18 5.55 -9.63
C VAL A 64 6.31 6.38 -8.34
N ASP A 65 7.53 6.83 -8.03
CA ASP A 65 7.80 7.75 -6.92
C ASP A 65 9.01 8.66 -7.19
N GLY A 66 8.75 9.83 -7.77
CA GLY A 66 9.77 10.74 -8.28
C GLY A 66 10.53 10.07 -9.42
N PRO A 67 11.88 10.03 -9.39
CA PRO A 67 12.69 9.56 -10.51
C PRO A 67 12.68 8.03 -10.72
N LYS A 68 11.83 7.28 -10.00
CA LYS A 68 11.87 5.81 -10.02
C LYS A 68 10.49 5.23 -10.20
N VAL A 69 10.37 4.32 -11.16
CA VAL A 69 9.37 3.26 -11.16
C VAL A 69 10.00 2.05 -10.46
N SER A 70 9.25 1.34 -9.61
CA SER A 70 9.77 0.21 -8.86
C SER A 70 8.72 -0.85 -8.64
N ASP A 71 9.15 -2.11 -8.77
CA ASP A 71 8.33 -3.26 -8.43
C ASP A 71 8.16 -3.36 -6.92
N LYS A 72 6.91 -3.47 -6.49
CA LYS A 72 6.48 -3.66 -5.10
C LYS A 72 5.91 -5.04 -4.97
N ARG A 73 6.68 -5.92 -4.35
CA ARG A 73 6.30 -7.31 -4.11
C ARG A 73 5.86 -7.51 -2.66
N TRP A 74 4.83 -8.30 -2.49
CA TRP A 74 4.32 -8.73 -1.20
C TRP A 74 4.21 -10.25 -1.17
N GLN A 75 4.55 -10.84 -0.03
CA GLN A 75 4.43 -12.27 0.23
C GLN A 75 3.34 -12.48 1.29
N ARG A 76 2.40 -13.38 1.01
CA ARG A 76 1.36 -13.80 1.95
C ARG A 76 2.00 -14.45 3.17
N LEU A 77 1.45 -14.17 4.34
CA LEU A 77 1.76 -14.80 5.60
C LEU A 77 0.53 -15.56 6.11
N PRO A 78 0.68 -16.45 7.11
CA PRO A 78 -0.47 -17.04 7.77
C PRO A 78 -1.47 -15.97 8.22
N ASN A 79 -2.76 -16.24 8.02
CA ASN A 79 -3.83 -15.36 8.48
C ASN A 79 -3.70 -15.16 10.00
N GLU A 80 -4.03 -13.95 10.46
CA GLU A 80 -3.90 -13.55 11.86
C GLU A 80 -5.24 -12.96 12.32
N VAL A 81 -5.75 -13.41 13.47
CA VAL A 81 -6.82 -12.70 14.16
C VAL A 81 -6.13 -11.70 15.10
N ILE A 82 -6.48 -10.42 14.97
CA ILE A 82 -5.87 -9.35 15.77
C ILE A 82 -6.86 -8.77 16.77
N ASP A 83 -6.41 -8.53 17.99
CA ASP A 83 -7.18 -7.77 18.98
C ASP A 83 -7.12 -6.28 18.66
N THR A 84 -8.29 -5.63 18.60
CA THR A 84 -8.43 -4.19 18.37
C THR A 84 -9.42 -3.60 19.36
N PRO A 85 -9.49 -2.27 19.51
CA PRO A 85 -10.56 -1.63 20.28
C PRO A 85 -11.97 -1.91 19.76
N LEU A 86 -12.11 -2.41 18.53
CA LEU A 86 -13.38 -2.84 17.92
C LEU A 86 -13.73 -4.30 18.22
N GLY A 87 -12.87 -5.02 18.97
CA GLY A 87 -12.93 -6.47 19.15
C GLY A 87 -11.90 -7.19 18.27
N GLN A 88 -12.07 -8.51 18.16
CA GLN A 88 -11.22 -9.37 17.34
C GLN A 88 -11.58 -9.24 15.87
N ILE A 89 -10.57 -9.04 15.02
CA ILE A 89 -10.75 -8.92 13.57
C ILE A 89 -9.90 -9.99 12.87
N SER A 90 -10.54 -10.81 12.05
CA SER A 90 -9.87 -11.76 11.15
C SER A 90 -9.18 -11.01 10.02
N THR A 91 -7.91 -11.34 9.74
CA THR A 91 -7.14 -10.63 8.71
C THR A 91 -6.34 -11.55 7.80
N VAL A 92 -6.17 -11.09 6.56
CA VAL A 92 -5.15 -11.58 5.63
C VAL A 92 -3.91 -10.71 5.81
N LYS A 93 -2.76 -11.36 5.95
CA LYS A 93 -1.49 -10.70 6.27
C LYS A 93 -0.51 -10.82 5.12
N TYR A 94 0.18 -9.72 4.83
CA TYR A 94 1.26 -9.69 3.85
C TYR A 94 2.50 -8.99 4.42
N ARG A 95 3.68 -9.43 3.98
CA ARG A 95 4.95 -8.73 4.19
C ARG A 95 5.51 -8.22 2.87
N ALA A 96 6.06 -7.02 2.86
CA ALA A 96 6.77 -6.49 1.71
C ALA A 96 8.10 -7.24 1.52
N VAL A 97 8.41 -7.59 0.27
CA VAL A 97 9.71 -8.17 -0.10
C VAL A 97 10.67 -7.01 -0.38
N HIS A 98 11.75 -6.95 0.38
CA HIS A 98 12.79 -5.92 0.25
C HIS A 98 14.14 -6.58 -0.04
N THR A 99 15.00 -5.89 -0.80
CA THR A 99 16.38 -6.35 -1.05
C THR A 99 17.26 -6.30 0.20
N ASN A 100 16.90 -5.44 1.16
CA ASN A 100 17.61 -5.27 2.44
C ASN A 100 16.64 -5.47 3.62
N PRO A 101 16.15 -6.70 3.86
CA PRO A 101 15.09 -6.97 4.84
C PRO A 101 15.49 -6.59 6.27
N ASP A 102 16.78 -6.67 6.63
CA ASP A 102 17.27 -6.29 7.98
C ASP A 102 17.18 -4.78 8.26
N LYS A 103 17.11 -3.96 7.22
CA LYS A 103 17.04 -2.49 7.34
C LYS A 103 15.64 -1.94 7.12
N ARG A 104 14.79 -2.70 6.44
CA ARG A 104 13.46 -2.27 6.06
C ARG A 104 12.52 -3.46 6.03
N ALA A 105 11.45 -3.38 6.81
CA ALA A 105 10.38 -4.35 6.83
C ALA A 105 9.04 -3.63 6.82
N SER A 106 8.06 -4.20 6.12
CA SER A 106 6.68 -3.71 6.16
C SER A 106 5.73 -4.89 6.23
N GLU A 107 4.81 -4.87 7.17
CA GLU A 107 3.71 -5.83 7.27
C GLU A 107 2.38 -5.09 7.25
N ILE A 108 1.40 -5.68 6.59
CA ILE A 108 0.03 -5.15 6.48
C ILE A 108 -0.97 -6.26 6.84
N TRP A 109 -2.05 -5.86 7.50
CA TRP A 109 -3.17 -6.71 7.87
C TRP A 109 -4.44 -6.12 7.28
N LEU A 110 -5.15 -6.92 6.50
CA LEU A 110 -6.29 -6.51 5.70
C LEU A 110 -7.50 -7.33 6.16
N ALA A 111 -8.59 -6.68 6.52
CA ALA A 111 -9.79 -7.33 7.04
C ALA A 111 -10.75 -7.69 5.89
N PRO A 112 -10.96 -8.99 5.56
CA PRO A 112 -11.85 -9.39 4.46
C PRO A 112 -13.27 -8.86 4.64
N GLU A 113 -13.79 -8.88 5.87
CA GLU A 113 -15.14 -8.39 6.21
C GLU A 113 -15.32 -6.87 6.01
N LEU A 114 -14.23 -6.12 5.80
CA LEU A 114 -14.23 -4.68 5.55
C LEU A 114 -13.69 -4.37 4.15
N ASP A 115 -14.01 -5.19 3.15
CA ASP A 115 -13.51 -5.07 1.77
C ASP A 115 -11.98 -4.94 1.73
N TYR A 116 -11.31 -5.80 2.48
CA TYR A 116 -9.85 -5.82 2.64
C TYR A 116 -9.26 -4.47 3.09
N LEU A 117 -10.01 -3.67 3.87
CA LEU A 117 -9.47 -2.46 4.48
C LEU A 117 -8.22 -2.81 5.30
N MET A 118 -7.16 -2.02 5.14
CA MET A 118 -5.95 -2.16 5.94
C MET A 118 -6.20 -1.69 7.37
N VAL A 119 -6.39 -2.63 8.28
CA VAL A 119 -6.72 -2.37 9.69
C VAL A 119 -5.47 -2.24 10.57
N LYS A 120 -4.31 -2.70 10.09
CA LYS A 120 -3.02 -2.54 10.78
C LYS A 120 -1.88 -2.52 9.75
N THR A 121 -0.87 -1.70 10.01
CA THR A 121 0.41 -1.74 9.30
C THR A 121 1.55 -1.48 10.28
N ILE A 122 2.65 -2.21 10.10
CA ILE A 122 3.91 -1.98 10.81
C ILE A 122 4.97 -1.73 9.75
N HIS A 123 5.65 -0.60 9.85
CA HIS A 123 6.76 -0.25 8.98
C HIS A 123 8.00 0.02 9.82
N VAL A 124 9.08 -0.70 9.54
CA VAL A 124 10.39 -0.52 10.16
C VAL A 124 11.34 0.02 9.09
N GLU A 125 12.01 1.12 9.39
CA GLU A 125 13.09 1.68 8.59
C GLU A 125 14.25 2.04 9.52
N ARG A 126 15.35 1.28 9.43
CA ARG A 126 16.49 1.34 10.35
C ARG A 126 16.03 1.21 11.81
N SER A 127 16.23 2.23 12.64
CA SER A 127 15.79 2.27 14.04
C SER A 127 14.39 2.87 14.24
N SER A 128 13.72 3.30 13.18
CA SER A 128 12.39 3.90 13.27
C SER A 128 11.31 2.86 12.99
N THR A 129 10.32 2.77 13.88
CA THR A 129 9.13 1.94 13.69
C THR A 129 7.90 2.82 13.68
N VAL A 130 7.12 2.73 12.61
CA VAL A 130 5.79 3.33 12.48
C VAL A 130 4.76 2.21 12.59
N LYS A 131 3.81 2.36 13.50
CA LYS A 131 2.67 1.45 13.64
C LYS A 131 1.39 2.25 13.47
N VAL A 132 0.50 1.75 12.62
CA VAL A 132 -0.87 2.28 12.46
C VAL A 132 -1.80 1.10 12.70
N ALA A 133 -2.86 1.34 13.48
CA ALA A 133 -3.89 0.37 13.77
C ALA A 133 -5.24 1.08 13.85
N ILE A 134 -6.28 0.39 13.38
CA ILE A 134 -7.66 0.86 13.48
C ILE A 134 -8.05 0.99 14.96
N LYS A 135 -8.74 2.08 15.29
CA LYS A 135 -9.23 2.36 16.65
C LYS A 135 -10.74 2.50 16.71
N SER A 136 -11.34 3.03 15.66
CA SER A 136 -12.78 3.19 15.52
C SER A 136 -13.15 3.05 14.04
N LEU A 137 -14.39 2.64 13.79
CA LEU A 137 -15.00 2.58 12.47
C LEU A 137 -16.37 3.23 12.59
N ASN A 138 -16.62 4.26 11.79
CA ASN A 138 -17.92 4.90 11.70
C ASN A 138 -18.41 4.71 10.27
N TRP A 139 -19.54 4.02 10.12
CA TRP A 139 -20.22 3.97 8.85
C TRP A 139 -20.90 5.31 8.62
N LEU A 140 -20.77 5.83 7.40
CA LEU A 140 -21.62 6.92 6.95
C LEU A 140 -22.90 6.22 6.48
N ASP A 141 -23.91 6.17 7.35
CA ASP A 141 -25.20 5.59 6.99
C ASP A 141 -25.72 6.26 5.70
N GLY A 142 -26.32 5.44 4.82
CA GLY A 142 -26.60 5.76 3.42
C GLY A 142 -27.27 7.12 3.19
N ALA A 143 -26.59 7.97 2.41
CA ALA A 143 -27.21 9.04 1.64
C ALA A 143 -27.61 8.52 0.25
#